data_AF-A0AAU0BE59-F1
#
_entry.id   AF-A0AAU0BE59-F1
#
_cell.length_a   1.000
_cell.length_b   1.000
_cell.length_c   1.000
_cell.angle_alpha   90.00
_cell.angle_beta   90.00
_cell.angle_gamma   90.00
#
_symmetry.space_group_name_H-M   'P 1'
#
loop_
_entity.id
_entity.type
_entity.pdbx_description
1 polymer ?
#
loop_
_entity_poly.entity_id
_entity_poly.type
_entity_poly.pdbx_seq_one_letter_code
_entity_poly.pdbx_strand_id
1 'polypeptide(L)'
;MKPAVEKVADTSTAETQHVGAGGRFHTTEPVKKLAWIRSAGHCEMCGCDLTRDFRVAQDMQWGEVAHIMPASPKGPRAEAGHDAQQAAQLTNDTANLMLLCPGCHNKIDRDAEGYPKTDLTGLHEAYIERIRLAATAPDAGRAVGLIVQSSHFVTVNDISKRDLAMAMSGEGLVAFGDIIKLDLREPGESGRSGRYWENIQEDIRHNLDRQLYRRGGRYGDLPTLAVVGLADIPALIMLGQTIGDRSNRLIFSPNREHGLKWPDLDAAPPDYRLVEPPEGSRCLALVISISAQIPERDVLAAVPAASIATLTIDQPSYAMLKNRRVIHAFRDALQIFMSRLEALTSEPIHVFISAPAALCIELGALMTTEHQHIYVIYDRDKNNEGRFVQALTINPGDRA
;
A
#
# COMPACT_ATOMS: atom_id res chain seq x y z
N MET A 1 -57.99 -55.68 -16.25
CA MET A 1 -57.65 -55.12 -17.58
C MET A 1 -56.55 -54.10 -17.37
N LYS A 2 -55.49 -54.17 -18.18
CA LYS A 2 -54.13 -53.61 -17.98
C LYS A 2 -54.07 -52.10 -17.66
N PRO A 3 -53.09 -51.64 -16.86
CA PRO A 3 -52.73 -50.22 -16.81
C PRO A 3 -51.96 -49.84 -18.09
N ALA A 4 -52.28 -48.67 -18.63
CA ALA A 4 -51.60 -48.10 -19.79
C ALA A 4 -50.22 -47.56 -19.38
N VAL A 5 -49.21 -47.95 -20.14
CA VAL A 5 -47.84 -47.45 -20.05
C VAL A 5 -47.81 -46.06 -20.67
N GLU A 6 -47.60 -45.03 -19.85
CA GLU A 6 -47.26 -43.69 -20.33
C GLU A 6 -45.80 -43.69 -20.82
N LYS A 7 -45.63 -43.38 -22.10
CA LYS A 7 -44.31 -43.14 -22.70
C LYS A 7 -43.74 -41.85 -22.12
N VAL A 8 -42.62 -41.96 -21.43
CA VAL A 8 -41.74 -40.83 -21.12
C VAL A 8 -41.18 -40.31 -22.44
N ALA A 9 -41.59 -39.11 -22.83
CA ALA A 9 -40.96 -38.37 -23.91
C ALA A 9 -39.69 -37.71 -23.35
N ASP A 10 -38.55 -38.22 -23.79
CA ASP A 10 -37.24 -37.64 -23.61
C ASP A 10 -37.14 -36.36 -24.46
N THR A 11 -37.16 -35.19 -23.81
CA THR A 11 -36.96 -33.89 -24.46
C THR A 11 -35.59 -33.34 -24.09
N SER A 12 -34.54 -33.88 -24.70
CA SER A 12 -33.26 -33.17 -24.82
C SER A 12 -33.40 -32.11 -25.92
N THR A 13 -33.82 -30.89 -25.56
CA THR A 13 -33.75 -29.75 -26.48
C THR A 13 -32.34 -29.18 -26.47
N ALA A 14 -31.53 -29.60 -27.42
CA ALA A 14 -30.32 -28.88 -27.79
C ALA A 14 -30.73 -27.52 -28.37
N GLU A 15 -30.42 -26.43 -27.66
CA GLU A 15 -30.57 -25.07 -28.17
C GLU A 15 -29.72 -24.93 -29.45
N THR A 16 -30.39 -24.79 -30.59
CA THR A 16 -29.75 -24.50 -31.88
C THR A 16 -29.07 -23.13 -31.81
N GLN A 17 -27.74 -23.13 -31.86
CA GLN A 17 -26.93 -21.91 -31.93
C GLN A 17 -27.26 -21.10 -33.20
N HIS A 18 -27.65 -19.85 -33.03
CA HIS A 18 -27.99 -18.96 -34.14
C HIS A 18 -26.72 -18.44 -34.85
N VAL A 19 -26.56 -18.83 -36.11
CA VAL A 19 -25.51 -18.31 -37.02
C VAL A 19 -25.99 -16.98 -37.62
N GLY A 20 -25.27 -15.89 -37.35
CA GLY A 20 -25.53 -14.57 -37.90
C GLY A 20 -24.98 -14.36 -39.32
N ALA A 21 -25.25 -13.18 -39.88
CA ALA A 21 -24.75 -12.79 -41.20
C ALA A 21 -23.21 -12.92 -41.28
N GLY A 22 -22.71 -13.64 -42.29
CA GLY A 22 -21.27 -13.89 -42.48
C GLY A 22 -20.69 -15.12 -41.78
N GLY A 23 -21.52 -15.98 -41.17
CA GLY A 23 -21.06 -17.21 -40.50
C GLY A 23 -20.52 -16.97 -39.08
N ARG A 24 -20.92 -15.86 -38.44
CA ARG A 24 -20.52 -15.50 -37.07
C ARG A 24 -21.52 -16.09 -36.07
N PHE A 25 -21.02 -16.79 -35.07
CA PHE A 25 -21.82 -17.30 -33.97
C PHE A 25 -22.03 -16.19 -32.91
N HIS A 26 -23.23 -16.10 -32.34
CA HIS A 26 -23.55 -15.10 -31.33
C HIS A 26 -23.47 -15.69 -29.92
N THR A 27 -22.75 -15.00 -29.03
CA THR A 27 -22.77 -15.32 -27.59
C THR A 27 -24.15 -15.02 -27.02
N THR A 28 -24.71 -15.94 -26.24
CA THR A 28 -26.04 -15.79 -25.63
C THR A 28 -26.02 -14.74 -24.51
N GLU A 29 -27.17 -14.10 -24.25
CA GLU A 29 -27.28 -13.10 -23.18
C GLU A 29 -26.91 -13.62 -21.79
N PRO A 30 -27.30 -14.85 -21.37
CA PRO A 30 -26.84 -15.40 -20.09
C PRO A 30 -25.32 -15.50 -19.97
N VAL A 31 -24.63 -15.89 -21.06
CA VAL A 31 -23.17 -16.02 -21.09
C VAL A 31 -22.51 -14.64 -21.09
N LYS A 32 -23.03 -13.67 -21.86
CA LYS A 32 -22.56 -12.28 -21.78
C LYS A 32 -22.67 -11.74 -20.36
N LYS A 33 -23.79 -11.99 -19.68
CA LYS A 33 -24.00 -11.57 -18.29
C LYS A 33 -22.97 -12.21 -17.35
N LEU A 34 -22.63 -13.49 -17.55
CA LEU A 34 -21.57 -14.14 -16.79
C LEU A 34 -20.20 -13.51 -17.01
N ALA A 35 -19.84 -13.17 -18.26
CA ALA A 35 -18.59 -12.44 -18.54
C ALA A 35 -18.57 -11.09 -17.80
N TRP A 36 -19.66 -10.32 -17.89
CA TRP A 36 -19.82 -9.05 -17.16
C TRP A 36 -19.62 -9.19 -15.63
N ILE A 37 -20.26 -10.19 -15.03
CA ILE A 37 -20.19 -10.44 -13.58
C ILE A 37 -18.77 -10.86 -13.17
N ARG A 38 -18.17 -11.80 -13.90
CA ARG A 38 -16.84 -12.33 -13.61
C ARG A 38 -15.75 -11.27 -13.73
N SER A 39 -15.92 -10.34 -14.66
CA SER A 39 -14.97 -9.25 -14.87
C SER A 39 -15.24 -8.02 -13.98
N ALA A 40 -16.20 -8.14 -13.03
CA ALA A 40 -16.63 -7.09 -12.11
C ALA A 40 -16.97 -5.76 -12.82
N GLY A 41 -17.50 -5.83 -14.05
CA GLY A 41 -17.85 -4.66 -14.84
C GLY A 41 -16.66 -3.77 -15.27
N HIS A 42 -15.43 -4.27 -15.22
CA HIS A 42 -14.23 -3.52 -15.60
C HIS A 42 -13.57 -4.13 -16.84
N CYS A 43 -12.96 -3.28 -17.67
CA CYS A 43 -12.21 -3.72 -18.85
C CYS A 43 -10.98 -4.52 -18.43
N GLU A 44 -10.85 -5.75 -18.94
CA GLU A 44 -9.74 -6.65 -18.58
C GLU A 44 -8.37 -6.15 -19.05
N MET A 45 -8.34 -5.32 -20.11
CA MET A 45 -7.09 -4.80 -20.67
C MET A 45 -6.63 -3.47 -20.05
N CYS A 46 -7.55 -2.58 -19.66
CA CYS A 46 -7.20 -1.25 -19.16
C CYS A 46 -7.77 -0.89 -17.79
N GLY A 47 -8.58 -1.76 -17.18
CA GLY A 47 -9.20 -1.54 -15.88
C GLY A 47 -10.22 -0.41 -15.82
N CYS A 48 -10.70 0.07 -16.97
CA CYS A 48 -11.73 1.11 -17.03
C CYS A 48 -13.06 0.55 -16.48
N ASP A 49 -13.72 1.31 -15.61
CA ASP A 49 -15.07 1.00 -15.12
C ASP A 49 -16.08 1.14 -16.27
N LEU A 50 -16.73 0.03 -16.63
CA LEU A 50 -17.68 -0.06 -17.74
C LEU A 50 -19.13 0.06 -17.27
N THR A 51 -19.34 0.27 -15.97
CA THR A 51 -20.65 0.40 -15.32
C THR A 51 -21.04 1.86 -15.07
N ARG A 52 -20.08 2.80 -15.21
CA ARG A 52 -20.29 4.21 -14.92
C ARG A 52 -19.45 5.11 -15.83
N ASP A 53 -20.04 6.16 -16.37
CA ASP A 53 -19.30 7.22 -17.04
C ASP A 53 -18.87 8.28 -16.01
N PHE A 54 -17.56 8.43 -15.83
CA PHE A 54 -16.99 9.39 -14.87
C PHE A 54 -17.28 10.86 -15.23
N ARG A 55 -17.42 11.19 -16.52
CA ARG A 55 -17.61 12.58 -16.99
C ARG A 55 -19.03 13.08 -16.72
N VAL A 56 -20.02 12.21 -16.89
CA VAL A 56 -21.44 12.56 -16.66
C VAL A 56 -22.00 12.01 -15.35
N ALA A 57 -21.21 11.20 -14.63
CA ALA A 57 -21.56 10.55 -13.37
C ALA A 57 -22.81 9.65 -13.42
N GLN A 58 -23.13 9.10 -14.60
CA GLN A 58 -24.28 8.24 -14.84
C GLN A 58 -23.88 6.78 -14.97
N ASP A 59 -24.76 5.88 -14.52
CA ASP A 59 -24.63 4.45 -14.72
C ASP A 59 -24.85 4.11 -16.20
N MET A 60 -23.97 3.30 -16.76
CA MET A 60 -23.99 2.89 -18.17
C MET A 60 -23.43 1.49 -18.32
N GLN A 61 -23.88 0.74 -19.33
CA GLN A 61 -23.29 -0.56 -19.68
C GLN A 61 -22.65 -0.46 -21.06
N TRP A 62 -21.42 0.05 -21.13
CA TRP A 62 -20.76 0.39 -22.41
C TRP A 62 -19.60 -0.54 -22.77
N GLY A 63 -19.45 -1.64 -22.04
CA GLY A 63 -18.50 -2.70 -22.33
C GLY A 63 -18.97 -3.65 -23.43
N GLU A 64 -18.02 -4.31 -24.07
CA GLU A 64 -18.24 -5.28 -25.13
C GLU A 64 -17.65 -6.64 -24.71
N VAL A 65 -18.40 -7.72 -24.94
CA VAL A 65 -17.91 -9.07 -24.75
C VAL A 65 -17.17 -9.48 -26.01
N ALA A 66 -15.84 -9.54 -25.89
CA ALA A 66 -14.91 -9.84 -26.96
C ALA A 66 -14.50 -11.32 -26.92
N HIS A 67 -14.34 -11.90 -28.10
CA HIS A 67 -13.85 -13.27 -28.24
C HIS A 67 -12.32 -13.30 -28.31
N ILE A 68 -11.66 -14.14 -27.50
CA ILE A 68 -10.22 -14.39 -27.61
C ILE A 68 -9.94 -15.09 -28.95
N MET A 69 -10.48 -16.30 -29.12
CA MET A 69 -10.61 -16.99 -30.39
C MET A 69 -11.90 -16.59 -31.07
N PRO A 70 -11.86 -16.18 -32.35
CA PRO A 70 -12.98 -15.50 -32.99
C PRO A 70 -14.23 -16.36 -33.10
N ALA A 71 -15.40 -15.72 -33.00
CA ALA A 71 -16.70 -16.36 -33.22
C ALA A 71 -17.00 -16.75 -34.68
N SER A 72 -16.02 -16.69 -35.57
CA SER A 72 -16.14 -17.19 -36.95
C SER A 72 -14.83 -17.83 -37.41
N PRO A 73 -14.88 -18.80 -38.34
CA PRO A 73 -13.69 -19.45 -38.90
C PRO A 73 -12.73 -18.49 -39.64
N LYS A 74 -13.22 -17.33 -40.06
CA LYS A 74 -12.46 -16.32 -40.82
C LYS A 74 -12.12 -15.08 -39.99
N GLY A 75 -12.23 -15.15 -38.67
CA GLY A 75 -11.95 -14.00 -37.81
C GLY A 75 -10.46 -13.65 -37.75
N PRO A 76 -10.10 -12.45 -37.26
CA PRO A 76 -8.73 -11.93 -37.31
C PRO A 76 -7.67 -12.83 -36.65
N ARG A 77 -8.05 -13.58 -35.60
CA ARG A 77 -7.18 -14.46 -34.82
C ARG A 77 -7.47 -15.96 -35.06
N ALA A 78 -8.08 -16.33 -36.19
CA ALA A 78 -8.39 -17.73 -36.48
C ALA A 78 -7.11 -18.52 -36.78
N GLU A 79 -6.84 -19.54 -35.98
CA GLU A 79 -5.70 -20.45 -36.15
C GLU A 79 -6.03 -21.58 -37.14
N ALA A 80 -5.00 -22.29 -37.62
CA ALA A 80 -5.19 -23.48 -38.44
C ALA A 80 -6.01 -24.54 -37.69
N GLY A 81 -7.15 -24.92 -38.24
CA GLY A 81 -8.09 -25.87 -37.62
C GLY A 81 -9.30 -25.23 -36.93
N HIS A 82 -9.37 -23.89 -36.84
CA HIS A 82 -10.54 -23.17 -36.31
C HIS A 82 -11.70 -23.17 -37.31
N ASP A 83 -12.45 -24.27 -37.33
CA ASP A 83 -13.60 -24.49 -38.21
C ASP A 83 -14.93 -24.00 -37.58
N ALA A 84 -16.03 -24.22 -38.30
CA ALA A 84 -17.35 -23.80 -37.83
C ALA A 84 -17.78 -24.53 -36.54
N GLN A 85 -17.33 -25.76 -36.31
CA GLN A 85 -17.64 -26.53 -35.11
C GLN A 85 -16.87 -25.99 -33.90
N GLN A 86 -15.59 -25.66 -34.07
CA GLN A 86 -14.79 -25.03 -33.01
C GLN A 86 -15.31 -23.62 -32.68
N ALA A 87 -15.64 -22.81 -33.70
CA ALA A 87 -16.23 -21.48 -33.50
C ALA A 87 -17.57 -21.56 -32.74
N ALA A 88 -18.43 -22.52 -33.10
CA ALA A 88 -19.68 -22.83 -32.40
C ALA A 88 -19.46 -23.17 -30.91
N GLN A 89 -18.47 -24.02 -30.60
CA GLN A 89 -18.15 -24.43 -29.24
C GLN A 89 -17.61 -23.26 -28.40
N LEU A 90 -16.69 -22.48 -28.96
CA LEU A 90 -15.97 -21.42 -28.24
C LEU A 90 -16.78 -20.13 -28.08
N THR A 91 -17.81 -19.90 -28.88
CA THR A 91 -18.60 -18.65 -28.82
C THR A 91 -19.29 -18.42 -27.48
N ASN A 92 -19.70 -19.49 -26.80
CA ASN A 92 -20.37 -19.44 -25.50
C ASN A 92 -19.47 -19.95 -24.36
N ASP A 93 -18.21 -20.28 -24.65
CA ASP A 93 -17.26 -20.64 -23.61
C ASP A 93 -16.77 -19.39 -22.92
N THR A 94 -17.12 -19.24 -21.64
CA THR A 94 -16.66 -18.12 -20.82
C THR A 94 -15.14 -17.99 -20.71
N ALA A 95 -14.36 -19.07 -20.88
CA ALA A 95 -12.90 -19.00 -20.90
C ALA A 95 -12.35 -18.34 -22.17
N ASN A 96 -13.19 -18.21 -23.21
CA ASN A 96 -12.88 -17.58 -24.48
C ASN A 96 -13.45 -16.14 -24.58
N LEU A 97 -14.03 -15.60 -23.51
CA LEU A 97 -14.76 -14.33 -23.51
C LEU A 97 -14.16 -13.35 -22.53
N MET A 98 -13.71 -12.21 -23.04
CA MET A 98 -13.19 -11.09 -22.24
C MET A 98 -14.15 -9.92 -22.27
N LEU A 99 -14.27 -9.19 -21.17
CA LEU A 99 -14.97 -7.91 -21.13
C LEU A 99 -14.01 -6.76 -21.44
N LEU A 100 -14.27 -6.01 -22.50
CA LEU A 100 -13.40 -4.90 -22.94
C LEU A 100 -14.20 -3.61 -23.13
N CYS A 101 -13.55 -2.46 -22.96
CA CYS A 101 -14.11 -1.20 -23.45
C CYS A 101 -14.03 -1.16 -25.00
N PRO A 102 -14.88 -0.38 -25.70
CA PRO A 102 -14.90 -0.35 -27.17
C PRO A 102 -13.53 0.00 -27.78
N GLY A 103 -12.78 0.89 -27.13
CA GLY A 103 -11.44 1.26 -27.58
C GLY A 103 -10.42 0.13 -27.44
N CYS A 104 -10.54 -0.70 -26.41
CA CYS A 104 -9.68 -1.85 -26.19
C CYS A 104 -10.05 -3.02 -27.12
N HIS A 105 -11.34 -3.28 -27.28
CA HIS A 105 -11.83 -4.30 -28.21
C HIS A 105 -11.43 -4.00 -29.67
N ASN A 106 -11.57 -2.75 -30.10
CA ASN A 106 -11.16 -2.33 -31.44
C ASN A 106 -9.66 -2.56 -31.71
N LYS A 107 -8.80 -2.34 -30.70
CA LYS A 107 -7.35 -2.55 -30.82
C LYS A 107 -7.02 -4.02 -31.09
N ILE A 108 -7.56 -4.94 -30.28
CA ILE A 108 -7.24 -6.37 -30.41
C ILE A 108 -7.74 -6.97 -31.74
N ASP A 109 -8.85 -6.45 -32.27
CA ASP A 109 -9.41 -6.91 -33.54
C ASP A 109 -8.66 -6.40 -34.77
N ARG A 110 -7.98 -5.26 -34.66
CA ARG A 110 -7.18 -4.69 -35.75
C ARG A 110 -5.76 -5.25 -35.83
N ASP A 111 -5.22 -5.75 -34.72
CA ASP A 111 -3.84 -6.20 -34.62
C ASP A 111 -3.78 -7.61 -34.01
N ALA A 112 -4.10 -8.62 -34.81
CA ALA A 112 -4.10 -10.01 -34.36
C ALA A 112 -2.69 -10.52 -33.98
N GLU A 113 -1.64 -9.99 -34.62
CA GLU A 113 -0.25 -10.36 -34.34
C GLU A 113 0.24 -9.75 -33.03
N GLY A 114 -0.12 -8.49 -32.75
CA GLY A 114 0.21 -7.82 -31.48
C GLY A 114 -0.62 -8.28 -30.28
N TYR A 115 -1.76 -8.94 -30.51
CA TYR A 115 -2.64 -9.48 -29.47
C TYR A 115 -3.01 -10.94 -29.77
N PRO A 116 -2.02 -11.87 -29.72
CA PRO A 116 -2.27 -13.27 -30.03
C PRO A 116 -3.13 -13.93 -28.94
N LYS A 117 -3.75 -15.07 -29.30
CA LYS A 117 -4.59 -15.87 -28.41
C LYS A 117 -3.94 -16.15 -27.05
N THR A 118 -2.67 -16.58 -27.06
CA THR A 118 -1.93 -16.97 -25.86
C THR A 118 -1.88 -15.83 -24.83
N ASP A 119 -1.64 -14.61 -25.31
CA ASP A 119 -1.47 -13.44 -24.47
C ASP A 119 -2.81 -12.98 -23.90
N LEU A 120 -3.86 -12.99 -24.74
CA LEU A 120 -5.22 -12.68 -24.32
C LEU A 120 -5.79 -13.71 -23.34
N THR A 121 -5.54 -15.01 -23.56
CA THR A 121 -5.91 -16.08 -22.61
C THR A 121 -5.21 -15.89 -21.28
N GLY A 122 -3.89 -15.68 -21.27
CA GLY A 122 -3.15 -15.44 -20.04
C GLY A 122 -3.61 -14.18 -19.30
N LEU A 123 -3.90 -13.10 -20.03
CA LEU A 123 -4.47 -11.87 -19.48
C LEU A 123 -5.85 -12.10 -18.85
N HIS A 124 -6.75 -12.79 -19.57
CA HIS A 124 -8.09 -13.13 -19.09
C HIS A 124 -8.03 -13.96 -17.80
N GLU A 125 -7.25 -15.04 -17.80
CA GLU A 125 -7.11 -15.95 -16.66
C GLU A 125 -6.55 -15.22 -15.44
N ALA A 126 -5.47 -14.44 -15.61
CA ALA A 126 -4.87 -13.66 -14.53
C ALA A 126 -5.85 -12.61 -13.96
N TYR A 127 -6.62 -11.96 -14.82
CA TYR A 127 -7.59 -10.95 -14.42
C TYR A 127 -8.76 -11.57 -13.63
N ILE A 128 -9.37 -12.64 -14.14
CA ILE A 128 -10.47 -13.34 -13.46
C ILE A 128 -10.01 -13.93 -12.13
N GLU A 129 -8.81 -14.51 -12.06
CA GLU A 129 -8.29 -15.07 -10.83
C GLU A 129 -8.07 -13.99 -9.76
N ARG A 130 -7.60 -12.81 -10.15
CA ARG A 130 -7.48 -11.67 -9.23
C ARG A 130 -8.83 -11.24 -8.63
N ILE A 131 -9.89 -11.20 -9.45
CA ILE A 131 -11.24 -10.89 -8.97
C ILE A 131 -11.75 -11.99 -8.04
N ARG A 132 -11.55 -13.27 -8.39
CA ARG A 132 -11.95 -14.40 -7.54
C ARG A 132 -11.26 -14.36 -6.19
N LEU A 133 -9.95 -14.15 -6.17
CA LEU A 133 -9.19 -14.05 -4.93
C LEU A 133 -9.76 -12.96 -4.02
N ALA A 134 -9.99 -11.76 -4.58
CA ALA A 134 -10.60 -10.64 -3.85
C ALA A 134 -12.02 -10.96 -3.34
N ALA A 135 -12.82 -11.70 -4.10
CA ALA A 135 -14.18 -12.08 -3.73
C ALA A 135 -14.25 -13.22 -2.68
N THR A 136 -13.29 -14.14 -2.68
CA THR A 136 -13.26 -15.31 -1.76
C THR A 136 -12.76 -14.97 -0.36
N ALA A 137 -11.99 -13.89 -0.21
CA ALA A 137 -11.46 -13.45 1.07
C ALA A 137 -11.88 -12.00 1.36
N PRO A 138 -13.20 -11.71 1.47
CA PRO A 138 -13.70 -10.34 1.46
C PRO A 138 -13.20 -9.49 2.64
N ASP A 139 -12.80 -10.12 3.75
CA ASP A 139 -12.27 -9.47 4.95
C ASP A 139 -10.74 -9.56 5.10
N ALA A 140 -10.06 -10.37 4.28
CA ALA A 140 -8.61 -10.50 4.35
C ALA A 140 -7.91 -9.25 3.77
N GLY A 141 -6.79 -8.86 4.38
CA GLY A 141 -5.98 -7.75 3.87
C GLY A 141 -6.62 -6.37 3.99
N ARG A 142 -7.73 -6.21 4.74
CA ARG A 142 -8.32 -4.88 4.96
C ARG A 142 -7.39 -4.02 5.81
N ALA A 143 -7.06 -2.84 5.30
CA ALA A 143 -6.27 -1.87 6.03
C ALA A 143 -6.80 -0.44 5.84
N VAL A 144 -6.73 0.38 6.88
CA VAL A 144 -6.95 1.82 6.75
C VAL A 144 -5.69 2.42 6.15
N GLY A 145 -5.80 2.98 4.94
CA GLY A 145 -4.71 3.73 4.33
C GLY A 145 -4.54 5.09 4.99
N LEU A 146 -3.30 5.42 5.32
CA LEU A 146 -2.90 6.67 5.96
C LEU A 146 -1.68 7.27 5.25
N ILE A 147 -1.85 8.47 4.71
CA ILE A 147 -0.81 9.30 4.10
C ILE A 147 -0.59 10.49 5.02
N VAL A 148 0.64 10.71 5.47
CA VAL A 148 1.02 11.91 6.23
C VAL A 148 2.14 12.63 5.49
N GLN A 149 1.91 13.86 5.07
CA GLN A 149 2.90 14.64 4.33
C GLN A 149 3.02 16.02 4.91
N SER A 150 4.16 16.68 4.71
CA SER A 150 4.32 18.08 5.05
C SER A 150 4.45 18.95 3.80
N SER A 151 3.83 20.13 3.84
CA SER A 151 3.70 21.00 2.67
C SER A 151 5.00 21.75 2.30
N HIS A 152 6.00 21.84 3.18
CA HIS A 152 7.22 22.66 2.96
C HIS A 152 8.35 21.98 2.17
N PHE A 153 8.17 20.77 1.63
CA PHE A 153 9.20 20.16 0.78
C PHE A 153 9.14 20.75 -0.63
N VAL A 154 10.20 21.48 -1.01
CA VAL A 154 10.36 22.22 -2.29
C VAL A 154 10.15 21.35 -3.54
N THR A 155 10.30 20.03 -3.43
CA THR A 155 9.91 19.08 -4.47
C THR A 155 8.53 18.53 -4.18
N VAL A 156 7.58 18.76 -5.11
CA VAL A 156 6.22 18.21 -5.11
C VAL A 156 6.27 16.68 -5.22
N ASN A 157 6.59 16.01 -4.11
CA ASN A 157 6.45 14.56 -3.96
C ASN A 157 5.10 14.30 -3.29
N ASP A 158 4.02 14.77 -3.93
CA ASP A 158 2.67 14.48 -3.48
C ASP A 158 2.44 12.97 -3.59
N ILE A 159 2.13 12.32 -2.47
CA ILE A 159 1.80 10.90 -2.47
C ILE A 159 0.28 10.85 -2.69
N SER A 160 -0.12 10.34 -3.84
CA SER A 160 -1.54 10.26 -4.17
C SER A 160 -2.20 9.07 -3.44
N LYS A 161 -3.50 9.19 -3.17
CA LYS A 161 -4.31 8.06 -2.66
C LYS A 161 -4.23 6.85 -3.59
N ARG A 162 -4.15 7.09 -4.90
CA ARG A 162 -4.02 6.04 -5.91
C ARG A 162 -2.70 5.28 -5.76
N ASP A 163 -1.58 5.96 -5.54
CA ASP A 163 -0.28 5.30 -5.41
C ASP A 163 -0.23 4.40 -4.18
N LEU A 164 -0.75 4.89 -3.04
CA LEU A 164 -0.85 4.06 -1.85
C LEU A 164 -1.80 2.88 -2.06
N ALA A 165 -2.98 3.09 -2.64
CA ALA A 165 -3.93 2.01 -2.94
C ALA A 165 -3.31 0.94 -3.86
N MET A 166 -2.52 1.35 -4.85
CA MET A 166 -1.81 0.43 -5.75
C MET A 166 -0.71 -0.36 -5.03
N ALA A 167 0.06 0.29 -4.15
CA ALA A 167 1.09 -0.38 -3.35
C ALA A 167 0.47 -1.36 -2.34
N MET A 168 -0.61 -0.94 -1.67
CA MET A 168 -1.44 -1.81 -0.82
C MET A 168 -1.92 -3.04 -1.58
N SER A 169 -2.51 -2.86 -2.77
CA SER A 169 -2.99 -3.98 -3.58
C SER A 169 -1.86 -4.92 -4.01
N GLY A 170 -0.66 -4.39 -4.26
CA GLY A 170 0.53 -5.19 -4.57
C GLY A 170 0.96 -6.12 -3.42
N GLU A 171 0.57 -5.81 -2.18
CA GLU A 171 0.80 -6.65 -0.99
C GLU A 171 -0.47 -7.39 -0.53
N GLY A 172 -1.49 -7.48 -1.39
CA GLY A 172 -2.74 -8.16 -1.06
C GLY A 172 -3.63 -7.39 -0.07
N LEU A 173 -3.39 -6.10 0.11
CA LEU A 173 -4.21 -5.24 0.97
C LEU A 173 -5.28 -4.50 0.18
N VAL A 174 -6.41 -4.25 0.83
CA VAL A 174 -7.51 -3.44 0.30
C VAL A 174 -7.83 -2.32 1.28
N ALA A 175 -7.96 -1.10 0.76
CA ALA A 175 -8.29 0.06 1.57
C ALA A 175 -9.71 -0.07 2.17
N PHE A 176 -9.79 0.02 3.49
CA PHE A 176 -11.05 0.11 4.21
C PHE A 176 -11.48 1.58 4.33
N GLY A 177 -12.45 1.97 3.49
CA GLY A 177 -12.89 3.36 3.35
C GLY A 177 -11.93 4.21 2.51
N ASP A 178 -12.21 5.51 2.42
CA ASP A 178 -11.37 6.47 1.69
C ASP A 178 -9.99 6.62 2.36
N ILE A 179 -8.88 6.63 1.63
CA ILE A 179 -7.55 6.79 2.25
C ILE A 179 -7.47 8.13 3.00
N ILE A 180 -7.04 8.08 4.27
CA ILE A 180 -6.82 9.28 5.09
C ILE A 180 -5.55 9.95 4.55
N LYS A 181 -5.66 11.22 4.20
CA LYS A 181 -4.50 12.06 3.85
C LYS A 181 -4.45 13.25 4.80
N LEU A 182 -3.35 13.36 5.55
CA LEU A 182 -3.08 14.44 6.47
C LEU A 182 -1.91 15.26 5.93
N ASP A 183 -2.22 16.49 5.52
CA ASP A 183 -1.23 17.47 5.09
C ASP A 183 -0.87 18.37 6.29
N LEU A 184 0.34 18.19 6.79
CA LEU A 184 0.89 18.93 7.92
C LEU A 184 1.28 20.35 7.50
N ARG A 185 0.98 21.30 8.38
CA ARG A 185 1.23 22.73 8.18
C ARG A 185 2.71 23.03 7.97
N GLU A 186 2.99 24.07 7.21
CA GLU A 186 4.34 24.59 7.04
C GLU A 186 4.79 25.35 8.31
N PRO A 187 6.10 25.37 8.60
CA PRO A 187 6.66 26.26 9.61
C PRO A 187 6.33 27.72 9.27
N GLY A 188 5.91 28.50 10.27
CA GLY A 188 5.69 29.94 10.12
C GLY A 188 7.01 30.73 10.09
N GLU A 189 6.92 32.06 10.23
CA GLU A 189 8.08 32.95 10.23
C GLU A 189 9.11 32.63 11.31
N SER A 190 8.67 32.11 12.46
CA SER A 190 9.53 31.65 13.56
C SER A 190 10.15 30.25 13.33
N GLY A 191 9.93 29.65 12.16
CA GLY A 191 10.44 28.32 11.81
C GLY A 191 9.85 27.22 12.69
N ARG A 192 10.66 26.20 12.97
CA ARG A 192 10.30 25.00 13.75
C ARG A 192 10.37 25.26 15.26
N SER A 193 9.65 26.29 15.70
CA SER A 193 9.55 26.67 17.12
C SER A 193 8.75 25.65 17.95
N GLY A 194 8.79 25.75 19.28
CA GLY A 194 7.96 24.90 20.15
C GLY A 194 6.47 24.95 19.79
N ARG A 195 5.94 26.15 19.50
CA ARG A 195 4.55 26.33 19.04
C ARG A 195 4.27 25.61 17.71
N TYR A 196 5.24 25.53 16.81
CA TYR A 196 5.07 24.75 15.59
C TYR A 196 4.88 23.27 15.90
N TRP A 197 5.74 22.70 16.75
CA TRP A 197 5.64 21.29 17.14
C TRP A 197 4.37 20.98 17.93
N GLU A 198 3.91 21.88 18.80
CA GLU A 198 2.61 21.78 19.48
C GLU A 198 1.45 21.69 18.46
N ASN A 199 1.44 22.56 17.44
CA ASN A 199 0.41 22.51 16.40
C ASN A 199 0.47 21.21 15.58
N ILE A 200 1.67 20.72 15.26
CA ILE A 200 1.84 19.43 14.56
C ILE A 200 1.33 18.27 15.42
N GLN A 201 1.59 18.29 16.73
CA GLN A 201 1.08 17.30 17.67
C GLN A 201 -0.44 17.29 17.70
N GLU A 202 -1.07 18.47 17.77
CA GLU A 202 -2.53 18.61 17.70
C GLU A 202 -3.09 18.11 16.37
N ASP A 203 -2.45 18.44 15.24
CA ASP A 203 -2.86 17.98 13.92
C ASP A 203 -2.83 16.46 13.80
N ILE A 204 -1.75 15.84 14.28
CA ILE A 204 -1.60 14.39 14.25
C ILE A 204 -2.61 13.75 15.20
N ARG A 205 -2.62 14.08 16.49
CA ARG A 205 -3.50 13.42 17.48
C ARG A 205 -4.97 13.68 17.17
N HIS A 206 -5.38 14.95 17.13
CA HIS A 206 -6.80 15.28 17.05
C HIS A 206 -7.46 14.90 15.72
N ASN A 207 -6.74 14.99 14.59
CA ASN A 207 -7.33 14.63 13.30
C ASN A 207 -7.20 13.14 12.99
N LEU A 208 -6.14 12.47 13.45
CA LEU A 208 -5.98 11.05 13.21
C LEU A 208 -6.93 10.23 14.08
N ASP A 209 -7.01 10.49 15.39
CA ASP A 209 -7.83 9.69 16.31
C ASP A 209 -9.31 9.75 15.95
N ARG A 210 -9.83 10.95 15.64
CA ARG A 210 -11.22 11.10 15.18
C ARG A 210 -11.49 10.33 13.90
N GLN A 211 -10.52 10.23 13.00
CA GLN A 211 -10.69 9.51 11.73
C GLN A 211 -10.52 8.00 11.89
N LEU A 212 -9.61 7.55 12.75
CA LEU A 212 -9.42 6.13 13.07
C LEU A 212 -10.60 5.58 13.88
N TYR A 213 -11.09 6.31 14.88
CA TYR A 213 -12.25 5.91 15.69
C TYR A 213 -13.51 5.69 14.84
N ARG A 214 -13.74 6.56 13.85
CA ARG A 214 -14.86 6.41 12.90
C ARG A 214 -14.77 5.15 12.02
N ARG A 215 -13.59 4.52 11.95
CA ARG A 215 -13.29 3.38 11.08
C ARG A 215 -12.97 2.10 11.86
N GLY A 216 -12.95 2.15 13.18
CA GLY A 216 -12.82 0.98 14.04
C GLY A 216 -14.00 0.02 13.86
N GLY A 217 -13.74 -1.28 14.07
CA GLY A 217 -14.77 -2.32 13.97
C GLY A 217 -15.75 -2.30 15.16
N ARG A 218 -16.94 -2.89 14.96
CA ARG A 218 -17.96 -3.10 16.02
C ARG A 218 -17.48 -3.99 17.18
N TYR A 219 -16.35 -4.67 17.03
CA TYR A 219 -15.81 -5.64 17.99
C TYR A 219 -14.57 -5.15 18.76
N GLY A 220 -14.14 -3.89 18.57
CA GLY A 220 -13.04 -3.31 19.35
C GLY A 220 -11.63 -3.61 18.84
N ASP A 221 -11.47 -4.41 17.78
CA ASP A 221 -10.18 -4.61 17.13
C ASP A 221 -9.77 -3.35 16.34
N LEU A 222 -8.54 -2.86 16.57
CA LEU A 222 -7.95 -1.77 15.80
C LEU A 222 -7.63 -2.28 14.39
N PRO A 223 -8.06 -1.56 13.33
CA PRO A 223 -7.80 -1.99 11.96
C PRO A 223 -6.29 -1.97 11.66
N THR A 224 -5.84 -2.86 10.77
CA THR A 224 -4.49 -2.76 10.22
C THR A 224 -4.30 -1.39 9.56
N LEU A 225 -3.18 -0.73 9.81
CA LEU A 225 -2.85 0.57 9.23
C LEU A 225 -1.85 0.38 8.10
N ALA A 226 -2.17 0.84 6.90
CA ALA A 226 -1.22 0.97 5.80
C ALA A 226 -0.73 2.41 5.77
N VAL A 227 0.49 2.66 6.24
CA VAL A 227 0.99 4.01 6.54
C VAL A 227 2.10 4.40 5.59
N VAL A 228 2.09 5.63 5.09
CA VAL A 228 3.24 6.24 4.42
C VAL A 228 3.43 7.67 4.90
N GLY A 229 4.68 8.04 5.19
CA GLY A 229 5.04 9.35 5.69
C GLY A 229 6.06 10.06 4.82
N LEU A 230 5.84 11.37 4.60
CA LEU A 230 6.80 12.31 4.02
C LEU A 230 6.73 13.63 4.78
N ALA A 231 7.29 13.65 5.98
CA ALA A 231 7.30 14.78 6.89
C ALA A 231 8.68 14.97 7.52
N ASP A 232 8.85 16.04 8.30
CA ASP A 232 10.05 16.20 9.13
C ASP A 232 10.18 15.03 10.12
N ILE A 233 11.41 14.66 10.46
CA ILE A 233 11.73 13.52 11.32
C ILE A 233 10.92 13.54 12.63
N PRO A 234 10.85 14.65 13.39
CA PRO A 234 10.10 14.66 14.64
C PRO A 234 8.59 14.45 14.44
N ALA A 235 8.01 14.97 13.36
CA ALA A 235 6.60 14.75 13.02
C ALA A 235 6.30 13.27 12.70
N LEU A 236 7.24 12.58 12.04
CA LEU A 236 7.11 11.15 11.74
C LEU A 236 7.24 10.29 13.00
N ILE A 237 8.11 10.67 13.94
CA ILE A 237 8.20 10.02 15.25
C ILE A 237 6.89 10.25 16.03
N MET A 238 6.35 11.47 16.05
CA MET A 238 5.03 11.74 16.64
C MET A 238 3.91 10.94 16.00
N LEU A 239 3.92 10.78 14.67
CA LEU A 239 2.96 9.93 13.97
C LEU A 239 3.05 8.48 14.46
N GLY A 240 4.27 7.93 14.51
CA GLY A 240 4.54 6.61 15.07
C GLY A 240 4.01 6.48 16.50
N GLN A 241 4.28 7.48 17.32
CA GLN A 241 3.84 7.55 18.71
C GLN A 241 2.30 7.52 18.81
N THR A 242 1.61 8.27 17.96
CA THR A 242 0.15 8.33 17.97
C THR A 242 -0.49 7.02 17.51
N ILE A 243 0.04 6.35 16.47
CA ILE A 243 -0.57 5.11 15.95
C ILE A 243 -0.32 3.87 16.82
N GLY A 244 0.70 3.91 17.68
CA GLY A 244 0.93 2.87 18.67
C GLY A 244 1.59 1.60 18.13
N ASP A 245 1.98 0.73 19.07
CA ASP A 245 2.48 -0.61 18.79
C ASP A 245 1.36 -1.66 18.69
N ARG A 246 0.18 -1.36 19.28
CA ARG A 246 -1.00 -2.24 19.38
C ARG A 246 -1.75 -2.45 18.06
N SER A 247 -1.60 -1.52 17.11
CA SER A 247 -2.16 -1.64 15.77
C SER A 247 -1.17 -2.35 14.87
N ASN A 248 -1.63 -3.37 14.12
CA ASN A 248 -0.83 -3.91 13.02
C ASN A 248 -0.56 -2.78 12.01
N ARG A 249 0.70 -2.38 11.86
CA ARG A 249 1.10 -1.30 10.96
C ARG A 249 1.98 -1.83 9.84
N LEU A 250 1.62 -1.47 8.63
CA LEU A 250 2.33 -1.76 7.40
C LEU A 250 2.83 -0.42 6.85
N ILE A 251 4.06 -0.04 7.25
CA ILE A 251 4.70 1.22 6.85
C ILE A 251 5.38 1.10 5.48
N PHE A 252 4.82 1.74 4.45
CA PHE A 252 5.40 1.87 3.13
C PHE A 252 6.45 2.97 3.11
N SER A 253 7.38 2.91 2.14
CA SER A 253 8.44 3.90 2.01
C SER A 253 8.51 4.42 0.57
N PRO A 254 8.57 5.74 0.36
CA PRO A 254 8.75 6.32 -0.97
C PRO A 254 10.17 6.06 -1.48
N ASN A 255 10.24 5.51 -2.69
CA ASN A 255 11.44 5.31 -3.48
C ASN A 255 11.38 6.18 -4.75
N ARG A 256 12.50 6.80 -5.13
CA ARG A 256 12.57 7.72 -6.26
C ARG A 256 12.31 7.05 -7.62
N GLU A 257 12.67 5.79 -7.76
CA GLU A 257 12.56 5.03 -9.01
C GLU A 257 11.30 4.16 -9.04
N HIS A 258 10.93 3.58 -7.89
CA HIS A 258 9.85 2.60 -7.78
C HIS A 258 8.56 3.14 -7.14
N GLY A 259 8.51 4.42 -6.77
CA GLY A 259 7.38 4.99 -6.05
C GLY A 259 7.19 4.31 -4.69
N LEU A 260 6.00 3.80 -4.41
CA LEU A 260 5.72 3.05 -3.18
C LEU A 260 5.92 1.53 -3.30
N LYS A 261 6.39 1.04 -4.45
CA LYS A 261 6.70 -0.38 -4.64
C LYS A 261 8.09 -0.69 -4.07
N TRP A 262 8.22 -1.88 -3.50
CA TRP A 262 9.52 -2.37 -3.04
C TRP A 262 10.45 -2.62 -4.24
N PRO A 263 11.69 -2.06 -4.23
CA PRO A 263 12.65 -2.29 -5.30
C PRO A 263 13.15 -3.74 -5.36
N ASP A 264 13.24 -4.44 -4.22
CA ASP A 264 13.79 -5.79 -4.15
C ASP A 264 13.20 -6.55 -2.94
N LEU A 265 12.28 -7.48 -3.21
CA LEU A 265 11.58 -8.27 -2.19
C LEU A 265 12.48 -9.32 -1.53
N ASP A 266 13.53 -9.77 -2.21
CA ASP A 266 14.40 -10.85 -1.78
C ASP A 266 15.62 -10.35 -1.00
N ALA A 267 15.96 -9.05 -1.14
CA ALA A 267 17.05 -8.41 -0.41
C ALA A 267 17.02 -8.73 1.09
N ALA A 268 18.16 -9.16 1.61
CA ALA A 268 18.36 -9.32 3.05
C ALA A 268 18.39 -7.95 3.74
N PRO A 269 17.85 -7.84 4.96
CA PRO A 269 18.07 -6.68 5.82
C PRO A 269 19.58 -6.45 6.07
N PRO A 270 20.02 -5.20 6.27
CA PRO A 270 21.39 -4.92 6.68
C PRO A 270 21.63 -5.40 8.12
N ASP A 271 22.90 -5.60 8.46
CA ASP A 271 23.30 -5.85 9.84
C ASP A 271 23.24 -4.55 10.64
N TYR A 272 22.28 -4.46 11.57
CA TYR A 272 22.18 -3.35 12.50
C TYR A 272 23.24 -3.51 13.60
N ARG A 273 24.18 -2.58 13.66
CA ARG A 273 25.25 -2.56 14.66
C ARG A 273 24.86 -1.65 15.81
N LEU A 274 24.85 -2.23 17.01
CA LEU A 274 24.53 -1.57 18.27
C LEU A 274 25.81 -1.35 19.07
N VAL A 275 26.04 -0.14 19.56
CA VAL A 275 27.13 0.17 20.49
C VAL A 275 26.52 0.76 21.76
N GLU A 276 26.68 0.05 22.87
CA GLU A 276 26.21 0.48 24.19
C GLU A 276 27.10 1.60 24.76
N PRO A 277 26.52 2.50 25.58
CA PRO A 277 27.29 3.53 26.26
C PRO A 277 28.16 2.91 27.37
N PRO A 278 29.19 3.62 27.87
CA PRO A 278 29.98 3.15 29.01
C PRO A 278 29.13 2.84 30.25
N GLU A 279 29.57 1.90 31.09
CA GLU A 279 28.91 1.60 32.37
C GLU A 279 28.84 2.84 33.28
N GLY A 280 27.72 3.00 34.00
CA GLY A 280 27.51 4.12 34.92
C GLY A 280 27.08 5.44 34.26
N SER A 281 26.84 5.43 32.94
CA SER A 281 26.32 6.58 32.20
C SER A 281 24.94 7.00 32.71
N ARG A 282 24.79 8.27 33.11
CA ARG A 282 23.50 8.84 33.56
C ARG A 282 22.78 9.60 32.46
N CYS A 283 23.47 10.54 31.81
CA CYS A 283 22.97 11.28 30.67
C CYS A 283 23.26 10.48 29.39
N LEU A 284 22.22 10.01 28.71
CA LEU A 284 22.35 9.18 27.51
C LEU A 284 21.91 9.91 26.25
N ALA A 285 22.69 9.75 25.19
CA ALA A 285 22.28 10.12 23.83
C ALA A 285 22.19 8.86 22.95
N LEU A 286 20.99 8.56 22.43
CA LEU A 286 20.78 7.53 21.42
C LEU A 286 20.93 8.15 20.03
N VAL A 287 21.94 7.70 19.29
CA VAL A 287 22.24 8.17 17.94
C VAL A 287 21.92 7.07 16.92
N ILE A 288 20.94 7.31 16.06
CA ILE A 288 20.53 6.41 14.99
C ILE A 288 21.03 6.95 13.65
N SER A 289 22.06 6.33 13.08
CA SER A 289 22.73 6.76 11.83
C SER A 289 22.52 5.73 10.72
N ILE A 290 21.39 5.82 10.02
CA ILE A 290 20.96 4.85 9.02
C ILE A 290 20.98 5.42 7.60
N SER A 291 20.49 6.64 7.39
CA SER A 291 20.55 7.31 6.08
C SER A 291 21.80 8.16 5.90
N ALA A 292 22.36 8.67 6.98
CA ALA A 292 23.61 9.43 7.00
C ALA A 292 24.27 9.31 8.38
N GLN A 293 25.58 9.57 8.44
CA GLN A 293 26.32 9.62 9.69
C GLN A 293 26.02 10.91 10.45
N ILE A 294 25.79 10.79 11.76
CA ILE A 294 25.69 11.92 12.69
C ILE A 294 27.02 12.04 13.45
N PRO A 295 27.77 13.15 13.31
CA PRO A 295 29.01 13.35 14.04
C PRO A 295 28.79 13.49 15.55
N GLU A 296 29.60 12.80 16.35
CA GLU A 296 29.59 12.90 17.82
C GLU A 296 29.75 14.35 18.31
N ARG A 297 30.58 15.16 17.65
CA ARG A 297 30.75 16.58 18.01
C ARG A 297 29.43 17.37 17.98
N ASP A 298 28.52 17.03 17.06
CA ASP A 298 27.26 17.76 16.88
C ASP A 298 26.27 17.34 17.98
N VAL A 299 26.34 16.09 18.43
CA VAL A 299 25.57 15.55 19.56
C VAL A 299 26.05 16.19 20.86
N LEU A 300 27.36 16.20 21.11
CA LEU A 300 27.96 16.78 22.32
C LEU A 300 27.82 18.31 22.36
N ALA A 301 27.73 18.99 21.21
CA ALA A 301 27.42 20.42 21.17
C ALA A 301 25.99 20.71 21.71
N ALA A 302 25.06 19.79 21.52
CA ALA A 302 23.69 19.90 22.04
C ALA A 302 23.57 19.36 23.47
N VAL A 303 24.29 18.28 23.81
CA VAL A 303 24.26 17.63 25.12
C VAL A 303 25.71 17.28 25.57
N PRO A 304 26.44 18.24 26.19
CA PRO A 304 27.89 18.11 26.43
C PRO A 304 28.34 16.96 27.32
N ALA A 305 27.48 16.45 28.20
CA ALA A 305 27.81 15.38 29.15
C ALA A 305 27.21 14.03 28.75
N ALA A 306 26.65 13.91 27.54
CA ALA A 306 25.99 12.68 27.12
C ALA A 306 26.99 11.58 26.81
N SER A 307 26.70 10.38 27.31
CA SER A 307 27.32 9.15 26.82
C SER A 307 26.53 8.63 25.62
N ILE A 308 27.24 8.37 24.53
CA ILE A 308 26.60 8.09 23.25
C ILE A 308 26.43 6.59 23.05
N ALA A 309 25.19 6.18 22.89
CA ALA A 309 24.77 4.87 22.42
C ALA A 309 24.46 4.99 20.91
N THR A 310 24.91 4.05 20.08
CA THR A 310 24.69 4.14 18.62
C THR A 310 23.98 2.93 18.04
N LEU A 311 23.10 3.19 17.07
CA LEU A 311 22.54 2.20 16.17
C LEU A 311 22.87 2.63 14.72
N THR A 312 23.67 1.83 14.02
CA THR A 312 24.18 2.15 12.68
C THR A 312 24.12 0.94 11.75
N ILE A 313 24.37 1.19 10.48
CA ILE A 313 24.72 0.17 9.48
C ILE A 313 26.10 0.47 8.90
N ASP A 314 26.69 -0.48 8.17
CA ASP A 314 28.01 -0.37 7.55
C ASP A 314 28.16 0.86 6.67
N GLN A 315 27.15 1.07 5.82
CA GLN A 315 27.12 2.15 4.84
C GLN A 315 25.75 2.85 4.93
N PRO A 316 25.66 3.94 5.72
CA PRO A 316 24.43 4.72 5.81
C PRO A 316 23.98 5.21 4.43
N SER A 317 22.73 4.92 4.07
CA SER A 317 22.17 5.23 2.76
C SER A 317 20.64 5.21 2.77
N TYR A 318 20.02 6.13 2.03
CA TYR A 318 18.57 6.10 1.78
C TYR A 318 18.12 4.87 0.98
N ALA A 319 18.99 4.34 0.12
CA ALA A 319 18.68 3.23 -0.78
C ALA A 319 18.64 1.86 -0.07
N MET A 320 18.97 1.79 1.22
CA MET A 320 19.01 0.55 1.98
C MET A 320 17.61 -0.04 2.24
N LEU A 321 16.57 0.79 2.20
CA LEU A 321 15.20 0.39 2.51
C LEU A 321 14.55 -0.23 1.27
N LYS A 322 14.88 -1.51 1.04
CA LYS A 322 14.51 -2.25 -0.18
C LYS A 322 13.21 -3.03 -0.09
N ASN A 323 12.81 -3.41 1.12
CA ASN A 323 11.59 -4.15 1.38
C ASN A 323 11.15 -4.00 2.85
N ARG A 324 9.99 -4.58 3.17
CA ARG A 324 9.42 -4.62 4.52
C ARG A 324 10.32 -5.26 5.57
N ARG A 325 11.09 -6.30 5.20
CA ARG A 325 11.94 -7.05 6.14
C ARG A 325 13.01 -6.16 6.76
N VAL A 326 13.47 -5.14 6.04
CA VAL A 326 14.38 -4.11 6.57
C VAL A 326 13.76 -3.38 7.76
N ILE A 327 12.49 -2.96 7.64
CA ILE A 327 11.77 -2.25 8.70
C ILE A 327 11.56 -3.17 9.92
N HIS A 328 11.18 -4.44 9.68
CA HIS A 328 11.00 -5.41 10.76
C HIS A 328 12.31 -5.69 11.51
N ALA A 329 13.42 -5.90 10.79
CA ALA A 329 14.72 -6.13 11.41
C ALA A 329 15.19 -4.90 12.21
N PHE A 330 14.96 -3.68 11.70
CA PHE A 330 15.20 -2.45 12.44
C PHE A 330 14.39 -2.40 13.75
N ARG A 331 13.08 -2.65 13.67
CA ARG A 331 12.19 -2.68 14.83
C ARG A 331 12.70 -3.66 15.88
N ASP A 332 13.00 -4.88 15.49
CA ASP A 332 13.40 -5.94 16.42
C ASP A 332 14.74 -5.62 17.09
N ALA A 333 15.72 -5.09 16.34
CA ALA A 333 17.00 -4.65 16.89
C ALA A 333 16.86 -3.45 17.84
N LEU A 334 16.08 -2.45 17.42
CA LEU A 334 15.90 -1.20 18.18
C LEU A 334 15.09 -1.43 19.46
N GLN A 335 14.05 -2.26 19.43
CA GLN A 335 13.22 -2.55 20.61
C GLN A 335 14.06 -3.18 21.74
N ILE A 336 14.93 -4.13 21.40
CA ILE A 336 15.87 -4.74 22.37
C ILE A 336 16.83 -3.68 22.90
N PHE A 337 17.36 -2.83 22.00
CA PHE A 337 18.35 -1.82 22.39
C PHE A 337 17.77 -0.74 23.29
N MET A 338 16.59 -0.21 22.96
CA MET A 338 15.89 0.78 23.78
C MET A 338 15.60 0.23 25.17
N SER A 339 15.10 -1.02 25.28
CA SER A 339 14.85 -1.66 26.58
C SER A 339 16.11 -1.73 27.46
N ARG A 340 17.29 -1.96 26.87
CA ARG A 340 18.56 -1.93 27.61
C ARG A 340 18.93 -0.52 28.07
N LEU A 341 18.81 0.47 27.19
CA LEU A 341 19.14 1.87 27.51
C LEU A 341 18.24 2.42 28.62
N GLU A 342 16.94 2.12 28.57
CA GLU A 342 15.98 2.51 29.61
C GLU A 342 16.30 1.87 30.97
N ALA A 343 16.89 0.67 30.99
CA ALA A 343 17.32 0.04 32.24
C ALA A 343 18.59 0.67 32.85
N LEU A 344 19.37 1.41 32.05
CA LEU A 344 20.61 2.04 32.50
C LEU A 344 20.38 3.39 33.20
N THR A 345 19.28 4.08 32.90
CA THR A 345 19.03 5.43 33.43
C THR A 345 17.55 5.71 33.65
N SER A 346 17.27 6.55 34.65
CA SER A 346 15.95 7.16 34.85
C SER A 346 15.86 8.58 34.27
N GLU A 347 16.99 9.16 33.83
CA GLU A 347 17.03 10.46 33.18
C GLU A 347 16.56 10.35 31.72
N PRO A 348 16.01 11.41 31.11
CA PRO A 348 15.57 11.37 29.72
C PRO A 348 16.68 10.92 28.76
N ILE A 349 16.34 10.05 27.81
CA ILE A 349 17.24 9.68 26.71
C ILE A 349 17.12 10.73 25.59
N HIS A 350 18.24 11.35 25.23
CA HIS A 350 18.31 12.31 24.14
C HIS A 350 18.47 11.58 22.80
N VAL A 351 17.58 11.79 21.84
CA VAL A 351 17.53 11.03 20.59
C VAL A 351 17.93 11.91 19.40
N PHE A 352 18.90 11.42 18.63
CA PHE A 352 19.39 12.03 17.41
C PHE A 352 19.28 10.99 16.28
N ILE A 353 18.56 11.30 15.20
CA ILE A 353 18.30 10.32 14.15
C ILE A 353 18.50 10.90 12.76
N SER A 354 19.13 10.09 11.91
CA SER A 354 19.16 10.23 10.46
C SER A 354 18.74 8.89 9.88
N ALA A 355 17.47 8.77 9.51
CA ALA A 355 16.92 7.55 8.92
C ALA A 355 15.84 7.86 7.87
N PRO A 356 15.52 6.89 6.98
CA PRO A 356 14.36 6.99 6.11
C PRO A 356 13.06 7.17 6.91
N ALA A 357 12.09 7.86 6.33
CA ALA A 357 10.82 8.22 6.97
C ALA A 357 10.10 7.05 7.66
N ALA A 358 10.12 5.88 7.01
CA ALA A 358 9.49 4.67 7.53
C ALA A 358 10.08 4.22 8.87
N LEU A 359 11.40 4.37 9.07
CA LEU A 359 12.05 4.01 10.32
C LEU A 359 11.83 5.04 11.43
N CYS A 360 11.62 6.30 11.08
CA CYS A 360 11.24 7.33 12.06
C CYS A 360 9.83 7.07 12.62
N ILE A 361 8.88 6.65 11.76
CA ILE A 361 7.55 6.20 12.21
C ILE A 361 7.70 4.98 13.11
N GLU A 362 8.53 4.01 12.72
CA GLU A 362 8.71 2.79 13.51
C GLU A 362 9.34 3.06 14.90
N LEU A 363 10.34 3.96 14.96
CA LEU A 363 10.92 4.44 16.21
C LEU A 363 9.86 5.05 17.12
N GLY A 364 9.02 5.95 16.57
CA GLY A 364 7.92 6.55 17.32
C GLY A 364 6.93 5.53 17.85
N ALA A 365 6.59 4.51 17.05
CA ALA A 365 5.68 3.45 17.46
C ALA A 365 6.24 2.60 18.61
N LEU A 366 7.56 2.39 18.69
CA LEU A 366 8.18 1.69 19.83
C LEU A 366 8.09 2.49 21.14
N MET A 367 7.98 3.81 21.07
CA MET A 367 7.84 4.71 22.23
C MET A 367 6.40 4.76 22.80
N THR A 368 5.52 3.84 22.42
CA THR A 368 4.08 3.84 22.76
C THR A 368 3.65 2.76 23.74
N THR A 369 4.60 1.87 24.08
CA THR A 369 4.42 0.81 25.05
C THR A 369 4.44 1.37 26.47
N GLU A 370 4.08 0.56 27.46
CA GLU A 370 4.13 0.85 28.91
C GLU A 370 5.57 1.15 29.43
N HIS A 371 6.49 1.59 28.55
CA HIS A 371 7.83 2.05 28.84
C HIS A 371 7.70 3.44 29.47
N GLN A 372 8.12 3.53 30.74
CA GLN A 372 7.98 4.73 31.57
C GLN A 372 9.12 5.72 31.34
N HIS A 373 9.72 5.74 30.15
CA HIS A 373 10.91 6.53 29.86
C HIS A 373 10.62 7.78 29.02
N ILE A 374 11.31 8.87 29.32
CA ILE A 374 11.16 10.15 28.61
C ILE A 374 12.19 10.21 27.48
N TYR A 375 11.76 10.57 26.28
CA TYR A 375 12.64 10.75 25.13
C TYR A 375 12.64 12.21 24.67
N VAL A 376 13.83 12.80 24.52
CA VAL A 376 13.99 14.17 24.02
C VAL A 376 14.50 14.10 22.59
N ILE A 377 13.65 14.45 21.63
CA ILE A 377 13.98 14.34 20.20
C ILE A 377 14.64 15.63 19.73
N TYR A 378 15.79 15.50 19.07
CA TYR A 378 16.52 16.60 18.46
C TYR A 378 16.39 16.57 16.94
N ASP A 379 16.25 17.74 16.33
CA ASP A 379 16.27 17.93 14.87
C ASP A 379 17.25 19.03 14.48
N ARG A 380 17.71 18.99 13.23
CA ARG A 380 18.62 20.03 12.72
C ARG A 380 17.84 21.28 12.33
N ASP A 381 18.16 22.38 12.99
CA ASP A 381 17.61 23.68 12.61
C ASP A 381 18.44 24.32 11.50
N LYS A 382 17.84 24.39 10.30
CA LYS A 382 18.45 25.03 9.12
C LYS A 382 18.72 26.52 9.34
N ASN A 383 17.97 27.18 10.22
CA ASN A 383 18.14 28.60 10.51
C ASN A 383 19.27 28.85 11.54
N ASN A 384 19.76 27.79 12.19
CA ASN A 384 20.80 27.84 13.21
C ASN A 384 22.03 27.01 12.80
N GLU A 385 22.55 27.27 11.60
CA GLU A 385 23.74 26.60 11.04
C GLU A 385 23.62 25.07 10.95
N GLY A 386 22.40 24.52 10.98
CA GLY A 386 22.17 23.07 11.01
C GLY A 386 22.48 22.41 12.34
N ARG A 387 22.59 23.17 13.44
CA ARG A 387 22.78 22.61 14.79
C ARG A 387 21.54 21.83 15.25
N PHE A 388 21.77 20.84 16.10
CA PHE A 388 20.68 20.14 16.75
C PHE A 388 20.02 21.04 17.79
N VAL A 389 18.70 21.15 17.70
CA VAL A 389 17.86 21.80 18.70
C VAL A 389 16.79 20.81 19.16
N GLN A 390 16.36 20.95 20.40
CA GLN A 390 15.26 20.15 20.92
C GLN A 390 13.99 20.47 20.14
N ALA A 391 13.40 19.46 19.50
CA ALA A 391 12.17 19.58 18.74
C ALA A 391 10.94 19.27 19.61
N LEU A 392 10.93 18.10 20.25
CA LEU A 392 9.83 17.66 21.10
C LEU A 392 10.30 16.68 22.17
N THR A 393 9.48 16.54 23.21
CA THR A 393 9.67 15.56 24.27
C THR A 393 8.51 14.57 24.23
N ILE A 394 8.81 13.28 24.22
CA ILE A 394 7.85 12.19 24.30
C ILE A 394 7.81 11.73 25.75
N ASN A 395 6.65 11.88 26.39
CA ASN A 395 6.48 11.48 27.79
C ASN A 395 5.78 10.11 27.90
N PRO A 396 6.04 9.37 29.00
CA PRO A 396 5.26 8.20 29.36
C PRO A 396 3.77 8.51 29.43
N GLY A 397 2.95 7.66 28.80
CA GLY A 397 1.50 7.79 28.88
C GLY A 397 0.90 8.94 28.05
N ASP A 398 1.69 9.63 27.23
CA ASP A 398 1.19 10.47 26.14
C ASP A 398 0.51 9.58 25.08
N ARG A 399 -0.67 9.04 25.42
CA ARG A 399 -1.58 8.45 24.45
C ARG A 399 -2.40 9.54 23.78
N ALA A 400 -2.78 9.24 22.56
CA ALA A 400 -3.97 9.76 21.91
C ALA A 400 -5.23 9.19 22.57
#